data_AF-A0A4Q3EDH5-F1
#
_entry.id   AF-A0A4Q3EDH5-F1
#
_cell.length_a   1.000
_cell.length_b   1.000
_cell.length_c   1.000
_cell.angle_alpha   90.00
_cell.angle_beta   90.00
_cell.angle_gamma   90.00
#
_symmetry.space_group_name_H-M   'P 1'
#
loop_
_entity.id
_entity.type
_entity.pdbx_description
1 polymer ?
#
loop_
_entity_poly.entity_id
_entity_poly.type
_entity_poly.pdbx_seq_one_letter_code
_entity_poly.pdbx_strand_id
1 'polypeptide(L)'
;VAGHPIKDSHGSIGRVTAKRAFEESSNAAIAYFINNAYKEDQGGFSKHLYAWKLNEKMGLQIRGEAQPTIKSPKNKSWNKNLTLPQMAYGYEMELTPLKMLSFYNAVANNGKYISPLFVKEIRRLGNPIEQFKANIINEKICSDVTLSKVKAMLEGVVTNGSGKNVVYNPLYKIAGKTGTAQVANGDKGYKDKKYQASFVGYFPAEKPKYSLIVVINDPKGDYYGALVSGPVFREIADRVYASDMTMYNNVSENIVGNTKNPETKAGLSKATKKVYNALGIKSLYAAKAEYFNSIDTNNGVVYQDNATVKGIMPNVMGMGLKDALYLIGNAGLKAQVLGKGKVVNQSIAQGSRIGKGLGVQIILQ
;
A
#
# COMPACT_ATOMS: atom_id res chain seq x y z
N VAL A 1 35.80 27.93 4.78
CA VAL A 1 36.10 28.43 6.15
C VAL A 1 37.61 28.39 6.32
N ALA A 2 38.21 29.29 7.12
CA ALA A 2 39.67 29.50 7.23
C ALA A 2 40.49 28.20 7.06
N GLY A 3 41.24 28.11 5.95
CA GLY A 3 42.15 27.00 5.63
C GLY A 3 41.58 25.88 4.73
N HIS A 4 40.27 25.60 4.75
CA HIS A 4 39.66 24.54 3.93
C HIS A 4 38.39 25.00 3.19
N PRO A 5 38.44 25.14 1.85
CA PRO A 5 37.26 25.46 1.06
C PRO A 5 36.34 24.23 0.95
N ILE A 6 35.12 24.34 1.48
CA ILE A 6 34.06 23.36 1.22
C ILE A 6 33.47 23.69 -0.14
N LYS A 7 33.46 22.71 -1.04
CA LYS A 7 32.98 22.85 -2.41
C LYS A 7 31.90 21.83 -2.69
N ASP A 8 30.99 22.21 -3.58
CA ASP A 8 30.06 21.26 -4.17
C ASP A 8 30.79 20.34 -5.13
N SER A 9 30.24 19.14 -5.29
CA SER A 9 30.80 18.15 -6.21
C SER A 9 30.43 18.45 -7.67
N HIS A 10 29.25 19.04 -7.86
CA HIS A 10 28.88 19.75 -9.07
C HIS A 10 29.42 21.19 -9.00
N GLY A 11 29.56 21.86 -10.14
CA GLY A 11 29.94 23.27 -10.18
C GLY A 11 28.96 24.19 -9.42
N SER A 12 29.21 25.50 -9.48
CA SER A 12 28.34 26.49 -8.86
C SER A 12 26.90 26.37 -9.36
N ILE A 13 25.95 26.31 -8.42
CA ILE A 13 24.50 26.31 -8.70
C ILE A 13 23.89 27.71 -8.59
N GLY A 14 24.73 28.73 -8.39
CA GLY A 14 24.30 30.11 -8.26
C GLY A 14 23.49 30.37 -6.99
N ARG A 15 22.59 31.38 -7.06
CA ARG A 15 21.69 31.72 -5.96
C ARG A 15 20.49 30.79 -6.00
N VAL A 16 20.37 29.92 -5.00
CA VAL A 16 19.31 28.91 -4.91
C VAL A 16 18.50 29.04 -3.63
N THR A 17 17.29 28.46 -3.64
CA THR A 17 16.50 28.28 -2.42
C THR A 17 17.07 27.16 -1.55
N ALA A 18 16.75 27.15 -0.26
CA ALA A 18 17.14 26.05 0.64
C ALA A 18 16.64 24.67 0.14
N LYS A 19 15.43 24.63 -0.44
CA LYS A 19 14.88 23.43 -1.06
C LYS A 19 15.75 22.97 -2.23
N ARG A 20 16.10 23.85 -3.16
CA ARG A 20 16.92 23.49 -4.32
C ARG A 20 18.33 23.05 -3.91
N ALA A 21 18.94 23.74 -2.96
CA ALA A 21 20.23 23.34 -2.40
C ALA A 21 20.20 21.92 -1.81
N PHE A 22 19.12 21.55 -1.12
CA PHE A 22 18.93 20.21 -0.58
C PHE A 22 18.73 19.17 -1.69
N GLU A 23 17.91 19.48 -2.71
CA GLU A 23 17.62 18.61 -3.85
C GLU A 23 18.89 18.25 -4.65
N GLU A 24 19.75 19.24 -4.89
CA GLU A 24 21.01 19.08 -5.63
C GLU A 24 22.16 18.56 -4.76
N SER A 25 21.99 18.52 -3.43
CA SER A 25 23.02 18.07 -2.48
C SER A 25 24.23 19.03 -2.39
N SER A 26 23.96 20.34 -2.34
CA SER A 26 25.01 21.36 -2.18
C SER A 26 25.62 21.32 -0.78
N ASN A 27 26.85 20.82 -0.68
CA ASN A 27 27.66 20.84 0.54
C ASN A 27 27.90 22.27 1.03
N ALA A 28 28.20 23.19 0.11
CA ALA A 28 28.48 24.58 0.44
C ALA A 28 27.27 25.27 1.07
N ALA A 29 26.07 25.10 0.50
CA ALA A 29 24.86 25.70 1.02
C ALA A 29 24.46 25.11 2.38
N ILE A 30 24.49 23.78 2.54
CA ILE A 30 24.13 23.13 3.81
C ILE A 30 25.14 23.47 4.91
N ALA A 31 26.44 23.47 4.61
CA ALA A 31 27.48 23.90 5.54
C ALA A 31 27.29 25.38 5.93
N TYR A 32 26.94 26.25 4.98
CA TYR A 32 26.64 27.65 5.25
C TYR A 32 25.43 27.83 6.18
N PHE A 33 24.33 27.11 5.94
CA PHE A 33 23.14 27.19 6.79
C PHE A 33 23.42 26.75 8.23
N ILE A 34 24.05 25.59 8.41
CA ILE A 34 24.35 25.06 9.73
C ILE A 34 25.38 25.94 10.44
N ASN A 35 26.44 26.37 9.76
CA ASN A 35 27.43 27.24 10.37
C ASN A 35 26.81 28.57 10.78
N ASN A 36 25.96 29.20 9.96
CA ASN A 36 25.33 30.47 10.34
C ASN A 36 24.35 30.32 11.50
N ALA A 37 23.61 29.21 11.56
CA ALA A 37 22.65 28.96 12.62
C ALA A 37 23.32 28.64 13.97
N TYR A 38 24.48 27.98 13.96
CA TYR A 38 25.09 27.40 15.16
C TYR A 38 26.53 27.88 15.44
N LYS A 39 27.11 28.82 14.68
CA LYS A 39 28.50 29.27 14.92
C LYS A 39 28.72 29.84 16.33
N GLU A 40 27.71 30.51 16.89
CA GLU A 40 27.79 31.11 18.24
C GLU A 40 27.50 30.09 19.35
N ASP A 41 26.63 29.09 19.10
CA ASP A 41 26.42 27.91 19.97
C ASP A 41 26.59 26.61 19.16
N GLN A 42 27.85 26.21 18.97
CA GLN A 42 28.17 25.01 18.19
C GLN A 42 27.64 23.73 18.85
N GLY A 43 27.45 23.76 20.18
CA GLY A 43 26.88 22.65 20.93
C GLY A 43 25.40 22.43 20.61
N GLY A 44 24.69 23.47 20.18
CA GLY A 44 23.29 23.41 19.77
C GLY A 44 23.02 22.35 18.69
N PHE A 45 23.89 22.25 17.68
CA PHE A 45 23.75 21.26 16.62
C PHE A 45 23.87 19.83 17.15
N SER A 46 24.93 19.54 17.92
CA SER A 46 25.13 18.23 18.54
C SER A 46 23.99 17.86 19.50
N LYS A 47 23.46 18.83 20.26
CA LYS A 47 22.31 18.63 21.16
C LYS A 47 21.09 18.12 20.40
N HIS A 48 20.80 18.63 19.19
CA HIS A 48 19.70 18.10 18.37
C HIS A 48 19.93 16.65 17.96
N LEU A 49 21.14 16.31 17.48
CA LEU A 49 21.49 14.94 17.11
C LEU A 49 21.37 13.98 18.31
N TYR A 50 21.74 14.45 19.50
CA TYR A 50 21.65 13.67 20.74
C TYR A 50 20.21 13.54 21.23
N ALA A 51 19.38 14.58 21.08
CA ALA A 51 17.95 14.51 21.39
C ALA A 51 17.22 13.50 20.50
N TRP A 52 17.69 13.29 19.26
CA TRP A 52 17.23 12.21 18.39
C TRP A 52 17.85 10.85 18.70
N LYS A 53 18.70 10.75 19.73
CA LYS A 53 19.36 9.51 20.16
C LYS A 53 20.25 8.90 19.07
N LEU A 54 20.78 9.73 18.17
CA LEU A 54 21.64 9.27 17.07
C LEU A 54 23.03 8.85 17.55
N ASN A 55 23.47 9.35 18.70
CA ASN A 55 24.74 8.99 19.35
C ASN A 55 24.63 7.74 20.26
N GLU A 56 23.47 7.12 20.36
CA GLU A 56 23.21 5.96 21.22
C GLU A 56 22.96 4.70 20.38
N LYS A 57 23.15 3.51 20.95
CA LYS A 57 22.70 2.26 20.32
C LYS A 57 21.17 2.21 20.26
N MET A 58 20.63 1.55 19.23
CA MET A 58 19.20 1.31 19.05
C MET A 58 18.69 0.14 19.90
N GLY A 59 19.59 -0.70 20.42
CA GLY A 59 19.22 -1.89 21.21
C GLY A 59 18.67 -3.00 20.32
N LEU A 60 19.44 -3.38 19.30
CA LEU A 60 19.01 -4.40 18.33
C LEU A 60 18.93 -5.79 18.99
N GLN A 61 18.03 -6.65 18.49
CA GLN A 61 17.90 -8.06 18.90
C GLN A 61 19.08 -8.94 18.46
N ILE A 62 19.99 -8.39 17.66
CA ILE A 62 21.16 -9.08 17.12
C ILE A 62 22.44 -8.60 17.81
N ARG A 63 23.41 -9.50 17.95
CA ARG A 63 24.73 -9.16 18.48
C ARG A 63 25.53 -8.34 17.45
N GLY A 64 26.50 -7.57 17.94
CA GLY A 64 27.41 -6.81 17.09
C GLY A 64 26.94 -5.40 16.73
N GLU A 65 25.95 -4.85 17.43
CA GLU A 65 25.56 -3.45 17.23
C GLU A 65 26.72 -2.49 17.56
N ALA A 66 27.21 -1.81 16.53
CA ALA A 66 28.26 -0.80 16.62
C ALA A 66 27.77 0.45 17.36
N GLN A 67 28.68 1.07 18.13
CA GLN A 67 28.41 2.32 18.83
C GLN A 67 28.56 3.50 17.83
N PRO A 68 27.54 4.35 17.65
CA PRO A 68 27.65 5.55 16.85
C PRO A 68 28.65 6.56 17.41
N THR A 69 29.29 7.31 16.51
CA THR A 69 30.18 8.44 16.85
C THR A 69 29.55 9.73 16.35
N ILE A 70 29.14 10.62 17.25
CA ILE A 70 28.74 11.99 16.91
C ILE A 70 29.53 12.94 17.80
N LYS A 71 30.28 13.87 17.20
CA LYS A 71 31.11 14.81 17.94
C LYS A 71 30.29 15.95 18.55
N SER A 72 30.85 16.52 19.61
CA SER A 72 30.39 17.74 20.28
C SER A 72 31.59 18.63 20.60
N PRO A 73 31.40 19.93 20.91
CA PRO A 73 32.49 20.82 21.32
C PRO A 73 33.30 20.35 22.53
N LYS A 74 32.81 19.37 23.30
CA LYS A 74 33.52 18.77 24.42
C LYS A 74 34.58 17.73 24.00
N ASN A 75 34.51 17.23 22.76
CA ASN A 75 35.48 16.26 22.26
C ASN A 75 36.83 16.94 21.98
N LYS A 76 37.94 16.33 22.42
CA LYS A 76 39.29 16.87 22.21
C LYS A 76 39.64 17.10 20.73
N SER A 77 39.08 16.29 19.84
CA SER A 77 39.27 16.41 18.39
C SER A 77 38.40 17.47 17.73
N TRP A 78 37.64 18.28 18.49
CA TRP A 78 36.75 19.29 17.93
C TRP A 78 37.53 20.47 17.37
N ASN A 79 37.42 20.70 16.07
CA ASN A 79 37.95 21.90 15.44
C ASN A 79 36.85 22.96 15.36
N LYS A 80 37.02 24.05 16.12
CA LYS A 80 36.06 25.17 16.20
C LYS A 80 35.67 25.75 14.84
N ASN A 81 36.53 25.67 13.83
CA ASN A 81 36.29 26.24 12.51
C ASN A 81 35.85 25.21 11.46
N LEU A 82 36.04 23.91 11.69
CA LEU A 82 35.84 22.88 10.66
C LEU A 82 34.81 21.82 11.02
N THR A 83 34.76 21.38 12.29
CA THR A 83 33.94 20.22 12.67
C THR A 83 32.45 20.49 12.45
N LEU A 84 31.93 21.63 12.91
CA LEU A 84 30.50 21.96 12.71
C LEU A 84 30.10 22.03 11.22
N PRO A 85 30.81 22.79 10.35
CA PRO A 85 30.54 22.77 8.91
C PRO A 85 30.63 21.37 8.29
N GLN A 86 31.62 20.55 8.68
CA GLN A 86 31.81 19.19 8.15
C GLN A 86 30.69 18.22 8.56
N MET A 87 30.25 18.32 9.82
CA MET A 87 29.11 17.56 10.31
C MET A 87 27.82 17.85 9.54
N ALA A 88 27.65 19.08 9.03
CA ALA A 88 26.45 19.49 8.29
C ALA A 88 26.15 18.62 7.05
N TYR A 89 27.19 18.08 6.41
CA TYR A 89 27.07 17.25 5.21
C TYR A 89 27.62 15.82 5.40
N GLY A 90 27.68 15.36 6.66
CA GLY A 90 27.89 13.95 6.99
C GLY A 90 29.33 13.50 7.24
N TYR A 91 30.28 14.44 7.40
CA TYR A 91 31.64 14.13 7.86
C TYR A 91 31.74 14.32 9.38
N GLU A 92 32.88 13.94 9.98
CA GLU A 92 33.11 14.09 11.43
C GLU A 92 32.11 13.31 12.33
N MET A 93 31.39 12.35 11.75
CA MET A 93 30.45 11.45 12.42
C MET A 93 30.46 10.07 11.76
N GLU A 94 30.10 9.05 12.53
CA GLU A 94 30.04 7.65 12.09
C GLU A 94 28.71 7.03 12.54
N LEU A 95 27.93 6.60 11.55
CA LEU A 95 26.62 5.98 11.75
C LEU A 95 26.54 4.72 10.87
N THR A 96 25.96 3.65 11.40
CA THR A 96 25.75 2.44 10.59
C THR A 96 24.66 2.68 9.55
N PRO A 97 24.70 1.97 8.40
CA PRO A 97 23.62 2.04 7.41
C PRO A 97 22.24 1.73 8.00
N LEU A 98 22.17 0.79 8.95
CA LEU A 98 20.91 0.45 9.62
C LEU A 98 20.40 1.58 10.53
N LYS A 99 21.29 2.28 11.25
CA LYS A 99 20.94 3.48 12.03
C LYS A 99 20.40 4.59 11.14
N MET A 100 21.06 4.82 10.00
CA MET A 100 20.63 5.79 8.99
C MET A 100 19.26 5.43 8.40
N LEU A 101 19.06 4.17 8.01
CA LEU A 101 17.78 3.66 7.51
C LEU A 101 16.66 3.87 8.53
N SER A 102 16.91 3.51 9.79
CA SER A 102 15.93 3.65 10.88
C SER A 102 15.58 5.13 11.13
N PHE A 103 16.53 6.06 10.98
CA PHE A 103 16.24 7.49 11.10
C PHE A 103 15.43 8.05 9.91
N TYR A 104 15.74 7.62 8.68
CA TYR A 104 14.90 7.96 7.52
C TYR A 104 13.51 7.31 7.60
N ASN A 105 13.42 6.11 8.18
CA ASN A 105 12.14 5.47 8.50
C ASN A 105 11.33 6.33 9.48
N ALA A 106 11.95 7.02 10.45
CA ALA A 106 11.23 7.95 11.32
C ALA A 106 10.55 9.08 10.53
N VAL A 107 11.20 9.60 9.47
CA VAL A 107 10.59 10.59 8.58
C VAL A 107 9.38 10.01 7.86
N ALA A 108 9.51 8.79 7.33
CA ALA A 108 8.42 8.05 6.69
C ALA A 108 7.26 7.77 7.67
N ASN A 109 7.60 7.42 8.92
CA ASN A 109 6.72 7.02 10.01
C ASN A 109 6.22 8.21 10.84
N ASN A 110 5.90 9.32 10.17
CA ASN A 110 5.30 10.50 10.79
C ASN A 110 6.06 11.07 12.00
N GLY A 111 7.39 10.97 11.97
CA GLY A 111 8.28 11.48 13.01
C GLY A 111 8.57 10.48 14.14
N LYS A 112 7.91 9.33 14.17
CA LYS A 112 8.13 8.29 15.19
C LYS A 112 9.34 7.43 14.85
N TYR A 113 10.42 7.61 15.61
CA TYR A 113 11.68 6.89 15.46
C TYR A 113 11.66 5.61 16.30
N ILE A 114 11.81 4.46 15.63
CA ILE A 114 11.73 3.13 16.23
C ILE A 114 12.99 2.32 15.96
N SER A 115 13.33 1.43 16.90
CA SER A 115 14.35 0.42 16.68
C SER A 115 13.82 -0.67 15.73
N PRO A 116 14.60 -1.11 14.73
CA PRO A 116 14.23 -2.22 13.87
C PRO A 116 13.96 -3.51 14.66
N LEU A 117 12.86 -4.19 14.31
CA LEU A 117 12.47 -5.47 14.90
C LEU A 117 12.78 -6.62 13.94
N PHE A 118 13.58 -7.59 14.37
CA PHE A 118 13.98 -8.76 13.58
C PHE A 118 13.12 -10.00 13.88
N VAL A 119 12.72 -10.16 15.13
CA VAL A 119 11.91 -11.29 15.59
C VAL A 119 10.59 -10.74 16.11
N LYS A 120 9.47 -11.16 15.50
CA LYS A 120 8.12 -10.77 15.94
C LYS A 120 7.64 -11.61 17.13
N GLU A 121 7.89 -12.90 17.10
CA GLU A 121 7.48 -13.82 18.16
C GLU A 121 8.31 -15.11 18.12
N ILE A 122 8.39 -15.77 19.27
CA ILE A 122 8.93 -17.14 19.40
C ILE A 122 7.73 -18.06 19.66
N ARG A 123 7.69 -19.19 18.94
CA ARG A 123 6.61 -20.18 19.06
C ARG A 123 7.15 -21.52 19.53
N ARG A 124 6.37 -22.23 20.33
CA ARG A 124 6.60 -23.62 20.71
C ARG A 124 5.32 -24.42 20.45
N LEU A 125 5.42 -25.48 19.65
CA LEU A 125 4.28 -26.31 19.24
C LEU A 125 3.12 -25.49 18.63
N GLY A 126 3.45 -24.50 17.79
CA GLY A 126 2.47 -23.61 17.15
C GLY A 126 1.98 -22.45 18.03
N ASN A 127 2.16 -22.52 19.35
CA ASN A 127 1.72 -21.48 20.28
C ASN A 127 2.79 -20.41 20.50
N PRO A 128 2.44 -19.11 20.48
CA PRO A 128 3.36 -18.04 20.82
C PRO A 128 3.71 -18.10 22.31
N ILE A 129 5.00 -18.16 22.62
CA ILE A 129 5.52 -18.13 23.99
C ILE A 129 6.14 -16.78 24.34
N GLU A 130 6.55 -16.01 23.34
CA GLU A 130 7.08 -14.65 23.51
C GLU A 130 6.71 -13.82 22.28
N GLN A 131 6.32 -12.57 22.50
CA GLN A 131 6.01 -11.61 21.43
C GLN A 131 6.80 -10.34 21.65
N PHE A 132 7.42 -9.85 20.58
CA PHE A 132 8.21 -8.64 20.61
C PHE A 132 7.48 -7.51 19.90
N LYS A 133 7.59 -6.31 20.46
CA LYS A 133 7.05 -5.08 19.89
C LYS A 133 8.18 -4.16 19.50
N ALA A 134 7.94 -3.31 18.50
CA ALA A 134 8.91 -2.29 18.12
C ALA A 134 9.18 -1.35 19.30
N ASN A 135 10.45 -1.13 19.63
CA ASN A 135 10.86 -0.19 20.66
C ASN A 135 10.85 1.24 20.09
N ILE A 136 10.16 2.16 20.75
CA ILE A 136 10.10 3.57 20.33
C ILE A 136 11.30 4.30 20.94
N ILE A 137 12.21 4.77 20.10
CA ILE A 137 13.41 5.51 20.52
C ILE A 137 13.05 6.99 20.73
N ASN A 138 12.22 7.55 19.86
CA ASN A 138 11.72 8.91 19.98
C ASN A 138 10.32 8.99 19.36
N GLU A 139 9.33 9.47 20.13
CA GLU A 139 7.94 9.60 19.67
C GLU A 139 7.79 10.59 18.52
N LYS A 140 8.61 11.64 18.49
CA LYS A 140 8.50 12.72 17.51
C LYS A 140 9.84 13.46 17.34
N ILE A 141 10.53 13.18 16.24
CA ILE A 141 11.83 13.81 15.94
C ILE A 141 11.73 15.31 15.62
N CYS A 142 10.59 15.80 15.14
CA CYS A 142 10.36 17.21 14.84
C CYS A 142 8.86 17.55 14.73
N SER A 143 8.53 18.84 14.60
CA SER A 143 7.14 19.29 14.39
C SER A 143 6.56 18.75 13.07
N ASP A 144 5.23 18.65 12.96
CA ASP A 144 4.57 18.18 11.74
C ASP A 144 4.82 19.12 10.55
N VAL A 145 4.96 20.42 10.81
CA VAL A 145 5.30 21.42 9.81
C VAL A 145 6.71 21.18 9.27
N THR A 146 7.69 20.93 10.16
CA THR A 146 9.06 20.59 9.76
C THR A 146 9.07 19.27 8.99
N LEU A 147 8.34 18.27 9.49
CA LEU A 147 8.29 16.95 8.87
C LEU A 147 7.71 17.01 7.46
N SER A 148 6.62 17.74 7.26
CA SER A 148 6.00 17.94 5.93
C SER A 148 6.96 18.60 4.95
N LYS A 149 7.72 19.61 5.40
CA LYS A 149 8.77 20.27 4.59
C LYS A 149 9.89 19.29 4.22
N VAL A 150 10.35 18.48 5.16
CA VAL A 150 11.40 17.48 4.91
C VAL A 150 10.93 16.41 3.93
N LYS A 151 9.70 15.88 4.09
CA LYS A 151 9.11 14.92 3.14
C LYS A 151 9.07 15.49 1.72
N ALA A 152 8.61 16.73 1.57
CA ALA A 152 8.56 17.42 0.28
C ALA A 152 9.96 17.64 -0.34
N MET A 153 10.96 17.95 0.48
CA MET A 153 12.35 18.08 0.01
C MET A 153 12.94 16.72 -0.41
N LEU A 154 12.65 15.63 0.30
CA LEU A 154 13.11 14.28 -0.04
C LEU A 154 12.45 13.74 -1.32
N GLU A 155 11.17 14.02 -1.55
CA GLU A 155 10.52 13.76 -2.86
C GLU A 155 11.14 14.66 -3.95
N GLY A 156 11.45 15.92 -3.60
CA GLY A 156 12.15 16.88 -4.47
C GLY A 156 13.49 16.37 -5.01
N VAL A 157 14.26 15.64 -4.21
CA VAL A 157 15.54 15.04 -4.64
C VAL A 157 15.34 14.10 -5.82
N VAL A 158 14.26 13.31 -5.81
CA VAL A 158 13.95 12.30 -6.82
C VAL A 158 13.21 12.90 -8.03
N THR A 159 12.51 14.02 -7.87
CA THR A 159 11.73 14.63 -8.95
C THR A 159 12.47 15.75 -9.67
N ASN A 160 13.27 16.53 -8.94
CA ASN A 160 13.92 17.74 -9.44
C ASN A 160 15.44 17.73 -9.25
N GLY A 161 15.94 16.92 -8.33
CA GLY A 161 17.32 16.99 -7.85
C GLY A 161 18.24 15.87 -8.34
N SER A 162 19.22 15.57 -7.50
CA SER A 162 20.29 14.60 -7.77
C SER A 162 19.81 13.16 -8.04
N GLY A 163 18.59 12.79 -7.66
CA GLY A 163 18.00 11.48 -7.92
C GLY A 163 17.13 11.41 -9.19
N LYS A 164 16.90 12.54 -9.88
CA LYS A 164 15.92 12.66 -10.96
C LYS A 164 16.09 11.67 -12.11
N ASN A 165 17.32 11.53 -12.60
CA ASN A 165 17.57 10.73 -13.81
C ASN A 165 17.72 9.24 -13.54
N VAL A 166 17.78 8.82 -12.27
CA VAL A 166 18.19 7.46 -11.88
C VAL A 166 17.16 6.72 -11.03
N VAL A 167 16.40 7.43 -10.19
CA VAL A 167 15.48 6.82 -9.22
C VAL A 167 14.03 7.14 -9.52
N TYR A 168 13.74 8.21 -10.26
CA TYR A 168 12.38 8.66 -10.57
C TYR A 168 11.48 7.57 -11.17
N ASN A 169 10.25 7.39 -10.66
CA ASN A 169 9.23 6.48 -11.20
C ASN A 169 7.99 7.24 -11.65
N PRO A 170 7.43 6.95 -12.84
CA PRO A 170 6.08 7.39 -13.17
C PRO A 170 4.97 6.63 -12.41
N LEU A 171 5.19 5.40 -11.95
CA LEU A 171 4.13 4.54 -11.38
C LEU A 171 3.84 4.81 -9.89
N TYR A 172 4.86 5.13 -9.10
CA TYR A 172 4.72 5.43 -7.68
C TYR A 172 5.81 6.41 -7.21
N LYS A 173 5.52 7.24 -6.22
CA LYS A 173 6.50 8.26 -5.80
C LYS A 173 7.55 7.65 -4.89
N ILE A 174 8.80 8.10 -5.03
CA ILE A 174 9.91 7.75 -4.15
C ILE A 174 10.41 9.03 -3.50
N ALA A 175 10.67 8.99 -2.20
CA ALA A 175 11.34 10.05 -1.46
C ALA A 175 12.64 9.51 -0.88
N GLY A 176 13.73 10.26 -1.03
CA GLY A 176 15.04 9.79 -0.56
C GLY A 176 16.14 10.81 -0.73
N LYS A 177 17.36 10.37 -0.41
CA LYS A 177 18.56 11.19 -0.51
C LYS A 177 19.75 10.38 -0.99
N THR A 178 20.50 10.98 -1.90
CA THR A 178 21.81 10.53 -2.38
C THR A 178 22.90 10.87 -1.36
N GLY A 179 23.85 9.98 -1.18
CA GLY A 179 25.03 10.15 -0.35
C GLY A 179 26.31 9.83 -1.13
N THR A 180 27.35 10.63 -0.93
CA THR A 180 28.69 10.37 -1.46
C THR A 180 29.70 10.82 -0.43
N ALA A 181 30.34 9.85 0.22
CA ALA A 181 31.31 10.11 1.28
C ALA A 181 32.69 9.62 0.84
N GLN A 182 33.73 10.38 1.17
CA GLN A 182 35.10 9.87 1.12
C GLN A 182 35.33 9.01 2.37
N VAL A 183 35.98 7.86 2.17
CA VAL A 183 36.32 6.94 3.25
C VAL A 183 37.73 7.28 3.74
N ALA A 184 37.87 7.60 5.03
CA ALA A 184 39.17 7.81 5.65
C ALA A 184 39.89 6.46 5.82
N ASN A 185 41.19 6.41 5.54
CA ASN A 185 42.03 5.24 5.79
C ASN A 185 42.99 5.50 6.97
N GLY A 186 42.50 5.29 8.20
CA GLY A 186 43.30 5.43 9.43
C GLY A 186 44.12 6.73 9.45
N ASP A 187 45.42 6.60 9.72
CA ASP A 187 46.35 7.73 9.82
C ASP A 187 46.60 8.46 8.48
N LYS A 188 46.22 7.85 7.35
CA LYS A 188 46.37 8.46 6.02
C LYS A 188 45.23 9.42 5.67
N GLY A 189 44.16 9.48 6.48
CA GLY A 189 42.99 10.32 6.20
C GLY A 189 42.35 9.97 4.85
N TYR A 190 41.90 10.96 4.08
CA TYR A 190 41.16 10.75 2.82
C TYR A 190 42.06 10.57 1.57
N LYS A 191 43.36 10.32 1.74
CA LYS A 191 44.35 10.33 0.64
C LYS A 191 44.14 9.23 -0.41
N ASP A 192 43.53 8.11 -0.02
CA ASP A 192 43.34 6.94 -0.89
C ASP A 192 42.18 7.08 -1.88
N LYS A 193 41.45 8.21 -1.86
CA LYS A 193 40.29 8.50 -2.74
C LYS A 193 39.29 7.34 -2.82
N LYS A 194 39.09 6.62 -1.72
CA LYS A 194 38.03 5.62 -1.63
C LYS A 194 36.71 6.32 -1.35
N TYR A 195 35.68 5.93 -2.09
CA TYR A 195 34.36 6.52 -1.97
C TYR A 195 33.34 5.50 -1.49
N GLN A 196 32.35 5.99 -0.76
CA GLN A 196 31.14 5.26 -0.43
C GLN A 196 29.97 5.97 -1.11
N ALA A 197 29.31 5.24 -2.00
CA ALA A 197 28.08 5.67 -2.66
C ALA A 197 26.88 5.13 -1.89
N SER A 198 25.89 5.97 -1.60
CA SER A 198 24.68 5.53 -0.93
C SER A 198 23.41 6.21 -1.42
N PHE A 199 22.31 5.51 -1.27
CA PHE A 199 20.96 6.05 -1.45
C PHE A 199 20.08 5.50 -0.34
N VAL A 200 19.39 6.38 0.37
CA VAL A 200 18.43 6.02 1.42
C VAL A 200 17.09 6.69 1.13
N GLY A 201 16.00 5.98 1.33
CA GLY A 201 14.68 6.52 1.05
C GLY A 201 13.55 5.60 1.47
N TYR A 202 12.34 5.98 1.09
CA TYR A 202 11.11 5.24 1.32
C TYR A 202 10.13 5.41 0.17
N PHE A 203 9.24 4.43 0.03
CA PHE A 203 8.23 4.38 -1.03
C PHE A 203 6.99 3.58 -0.60
N PRO A 204 5.81 3.86 -1.19
CA PRO A 204 5.50 5.09 -1.94
C PRO A 204 5.62 6.34 -1.06
N ALA A 205 5.97 7.50 -1.63
CA ALA A 205 6.29 8.70 -0.83
C ALA A 205 5.08 9.27 -0.07
N GLU A 206 3.89 9.16 -0.65
CA GLU A 206 2.63 9.65 -0.09
C GLU A 206 2.11 8.78 1.06
N LYS A 207 2.26 7.47 0.94
CA LYS A 207 1.85 6.49 1.95
C LYS A 207 2.98 5.46 2.13
N PRO A 208 4.06 5.84 2.85
CA PRO A 208 5.24 4.99 2.98
C PRO A 208 4.91 3.65 3.63
N LYS A 209 5.40 2.58 3.02
CA LYS A 209 5.29 1.23 3.55
C LYS A 209 6.63 0.49 3.59
N TYR A 210 7.56 0.84 2.70
CA TYR A 210 8.94 0.38 2.76
C TYR A 210 9.91 1.54 2.88
N SER A 211 10.98 1.32 3.64
CA SER A 211 12.19 2.15 3.64
C SER A 211 13.38 1.27 3.25
N LEU A 212 14.29 1.80 2.45
CA LEU A 212 15.42 1.06 1.90
C LEU A 212 16.69 1.93 1.96
N ILE A 213 17.82 1.30 2.21
CA ILE A 213 19.15 1.90 2.07
C ILE A 213 20.02 0.99 1.22
N VAL A 214 20.74 1.57 0.29
CA VAL A 214 21.78 0.91 -0.49
C VAL A 214 23.10 1.63 -0.21
N VAL A 215 24.14 0.87 0.13
CA VAL A 215 25.49 1.38 0.37
C VAL A 215 26.48 0.53 -0.41
N ILE A 216 27.29 1.18 -1.25
CA ILE A 216 28.30 0.54 -2.09
C ILE A 216 29.65 1.16 -1.74
N ASN A 217 30.58 0.32 -1.28
CA ASN A 217 31.92 0.70 -0.87
C ASN A 217 32.91 0.54 -2.03
N ASP A 218 33.75 1.55 -2.25
CA ASP A 218 34.82 1.57 -3.25
C ASP A 218 34.35 1.11 -4.65
N PRO A 219 33.27 1.71 -5.21
CA PRO A 219 32.82 1.37 -6.55
C PRO A 219 33.93 1.69 -7.58
N LYS A 220 34.05 0.83 -8.60
CA LYS A 220 34.98 1.04 -9.72
C LYS A 220 34.26 1.75 -10.86
N GLY A 221 34.80 2.86 -11.34
CA GLY A 221 34.17 3.71 -12.35
C GLY A 221 33.51 4.94 -11.73
N ASP A 222 32.21 5.13 -11.97
CA ASP A 222 31.43 6.21 -11.35
C ASP A 222 31.38 6.03 -9.83
N TYR A 223 31.50 7.15 -9.09
CA TYR A 223 31.50 7.16 -7.62
C TYR A 223 30.35 7.96 -7.01
N TYR A 224 29.53 8.62 -7.84
CA TYR A 224 28.39 9.40 -7.35
C TYR A 224 27.27 8.47 -6.86
N GLY A 225 26.75 8.74 -5.65
CA GLY A 225 25.67 7.96 -5.03
C GLY A 225 24.45 7.77 -5.93
N ALA A 226 24.09 8.80 -6.69
CA ALA A 226 23.00 8.74 -7.66
C ALA A 226 23.24 7.69 -8.76
N LEU A 227 24.44 7.63 -9.33
CA LEU A 227 24.76 6.76 -10.47
C LEU A 227 25.01 5.31 -10.07
N VAL A 228 25.48 5.09 -8.85
CA VAL A 228 25.90 3.75 -8.39
C VAL A 228 24.81 3.07 -7.56
N SER A 229 24.40 3.70 -6.45
CA SER A 229 23.40 3.11 -5.54
C SER A 229 21.95 3.40 -5.93
N GLY A 230 21.71 4.46 -6.72
CA GLY A 230 20.38 4.83 -7.19
C GLY A 230 19.71 3.74 -8.04
N PRO A 231 20.36 3.21 -9.09
CA PRO A 231 19.78 2.14 -9.91
C PRO A 231 19.46 0.86 -9.11
N VAL A 232 20.33 0.49 -8.17
CA VAL A 232 20.10 -0.68 -7.30
C VAL A 232 18.90 -0.46 -6.38
N PHE A 233 18.81 0.73 -5.76
CA PHE A 233 17.65 1.09 -4.95
C PHE A 233 16.38 0.98 -5.80
N ARG A 234 16.44 1.49 -7.02
CA ARG A 234 15.31 1.55 -7.94
C ARG A 234 14.80 0.16 -8.33
N GLU A 235 15.71 -0.72 -8.74
CA GLU A 235 15.38 -2.10 -9.12
C GLU A 235 14.71 -2.86 -7.97
N ILE A 236 15.25 -2.74 -6.75
CA ILE A 236 14.67 -3.37 -5.56
C ILE A 236 13.29 -2.77 -5.27
N ALA A 237 13.17 -1.44 -5.33
CA ALA A 237 11.90 -0.76 -5.06
C ALA A 237 10.80 -1.16 -6.05
N ASP A 238 11.13 -1.25 -7.35
CA ASP A 238 10.19 -1.68 -8.39
C ASP A 238 9.74 -3.11 -8.18
N ARG A 239 10.68 -4.01 -7.87
CA ARG A 239 10.35 -5.42 -7.61
C ARG A 239 9.48 -5.58 -6.36
N VAL A 240 9.78 -4.86 -5.29
CA VAL A 240 8.96 -4.87 -4.06
C VAL A 240 7.57 -4.31 -4.36
N TYR A 241 7.47 -3.17 -5.03
CA TYR A 241 6.21 -2.55 -5.40
C TYR A 241 5.35 -3.46 -6.28
N ALA A 242 5.94 -4.10 -7.29
CA ALA A 242 5.24 -5.03 -8.18
C ALA A 242 4.80 -6.31 -7.45
N SER A 243 5.53 -6.76 -6.43
CA SER A 243 5.17 -7.96 -5.65
C SER A 243 4.09 -7.72 -4.59
N ASP A 244 3.90 -6.48 -4.17
CA ASP A 244 2.97 -6.12 -3.11
C ASP A 244 1.61 -5.71 -3.69
N MET A 245 0.69 -6.67 -3.79
CA MET A 245 -0.66 -6.46 -4.32
C MET A 245 -1.43 -5.33 -3.61
N THR A 246 -1.09 -5.03 -2.35
CA THR A 246 -1.78 -3.97 -1.58
C THR A 246 -1.26 -2.56 -1.89
N MET A 247 -0.10 -2.46 -2.54
CA MET A 247 0.43 -1.19 -3.08
C MET A 247 -0.19 -0.84 -4.44
N TYR A 248 -0.65 -1.86 -5.16
CA TYR A 248 -1.25 -1.77 -6.49
C TYR A 248 -2.75 -1.44 -6.43
N ASN A 249 -3.16 -0.47 -5.60
CA ASN A 249 -4.59 -0.17 -5.37
C ASN A 249 -5.19 0.84 -6.35
N ASN A 250 -4.92 0.69 -7.66
CA ASN A 250 -5.57 1.49 -8.70
C ASN A 250 -5.84 0.70 -10.00
N VAL A 251 -6.03 -0.62 -9.92
CA VAL A 251 -6.93 -1.22 -10.90
C VAL A 251 -8.31 -0.98 -10.31
N SER A 252 -9.08 -0.05 -10.89
CA SER A 252 -10.51 0.00 -10.64
C SER A 252 -11.01 -1.42 -10.88
N GLU A 253 -11.34 -2.13 -9.80
CA GLU A 253 -12.21 -3.28 -9.91
C GLU A 253 -13.50 -2.69 -10.47
N ASN A 254 -13.61 -2.67 -11.79
CA ASN A 254 -14.89 -2.67 -12.45
C ASN A 254 -15.49 -4.01 -12.06
N ILE A 255 -16.01 -4.08 -10.83
CA ILE A 255 -17.00 -5.06 -10.47
C ILE A 255 -18.14 -4.72 -11.43
N VAL A 256 -18.15 -5.39 -12.58
CA VAL A 256 -19.36 -5.61 -13.37
C VAL A 256 -20.25 -6.46 -12.48
N GLY A 257 -20.78 -5.82 -11.44
CA GLY A 257 -21.81 -6.37 -10.60
C GLY A 257 -22.93 -6.65 -11.57
N ASN A 258 -23.27 -7.92 -11.71
CA ASN A 258 -24.47 -8.30 -12.41
C ASN A 258 -25.62 -7.58 -11.68
N THR A 259 -26.11 -6.47 -12.24
CA THR A 259 -27.16 -5.64 -11.62
C THR A 259 -28.51 -6.33 -11.61
N LYS A 260 -28.57 -7.56 -12.14
CA LYS A 260 -29.75 -8.39 -12.23
C LYS A 260 -29.63 -9.52 -11.21
N ASN A 261 -30.67 -9.66 -10.39
CA ASN A 261 -30.85 -10.83 -9.55
C ASN A 261 -30.88 -12.10 -10.44
N PRO A 262 -30.42 -13.26 -9.93
CA PRO A 262 -30.51 -14.52 -10.66
C PRO A 262 -31.96 -14.79 -11.11
N GLU A 263 -32.16 -15.18 -12.36
CA GLU A 263 -33.50 -15.57 -12.84
C GLU A 263 -33.95 -16.86 -12.17
N THR A 264 -35.25 -16.97 -11.89
CA THR A 264 -35.86 -18.19 -11.32
C THR A 264 -37.01 -18.66 -12.18
N LYS A 265 -37.23 -19.98 -12.18
CA LYS A 265 -38.45 -20.57 -12.76
C LYS A 265 -39.64 -20.20 -11.88
N ALA A 266 -40.82 -20.07 -12.49
CA ALA A 266 -42.08 -20.00 -11.77
C ALA A 266 -42.32 -21.31 -10.99
N GLY A 267 -43.09 -21.24 -9.91
CA GLY A 267 -43.38 -22.41 -9.09
C GLY A 267 -43.54 -22.10 -7.60
N LEU A 268 -43.01 -22.98 -6.75
CA LEU A 268 -43.20 -22.92 -5.30
C LEU A 268 -42.46 -21.74 -4.64
N SER A 269 -43.20 -20.79 -4.08
CA SER A 269 -42.66 -19.55 -3.46
C SER A 269 -41.72 -19.79 -2.29
N LYS A 270 -42.04 -20.78 -1.45
CA LYS A 270 -41.27 -21.11 -0.25
C LYS A 270 -39.84 -21.58 -0.57
N ALA A 271 -39.66 -22.32 -1.66
CA ALA A 271 -38.35 -22.83 -2.06
C ALA A 271 -37.45 -21.69 -2.55
N THR A 272 -37.97 -20.82 -3.43
CA THR A 272 -37.22 -19.69 -3.96
C THR A 272 -36.86 -18.68 -2.86
N LYS A 273 -37.79 -18.41 -1.93
CA LYS A 273 -37.54 -17.55 -0.77
C LYS A 273 -36.41 -18.06 0.12
N LYS A 274 -36.32 -19.38 0.32
CA LYS A 274 -35.24 -19.99 1.12
C LYS A 274 -33.87 -19.75 0.47
N VAL A 275 -33.78 -19.88 -0.85
CA VAL A 275 -32.53 -19.67 -1.60
C VAL A 275 -32.15 -18.19 -1.62
N TYR A 276 -33.08 -17.28 -1.91
CA TYR A 276 -32.79 -15.84 -1.95
C TYR A 276 -32.38 -15.29 -0.58
N ASN A 277 -33.02 -15.75 0.50
CA ASN A 277 -32.61 -15.40 1.86
C ASN A 277 -31.19 -15.90 2.18
N ALA A 278 -30.85 -17.14 1.78
CA ALA A 278 -29.50 -17.68 1.98
C ALA A 278 -28.43 -16.90 1.19
N LEU A 279 -28.83 -16.28 0.07
CA LEU A 279 -27.97 -15.42 -0.76
C LEU A 279 -27.98 -13.94 -0.32
N GLY A 280 -28.72 -13.57 0.74
CA GLY A 280 -28.80 -12.20 1.23
C GLY A 280 -29.58 -11.23 0.32
N ILE A 281 -30.36 -11.75 -0.64
CA ILE A 281 -31.13 -10.94 -1.59
C ILE A 281 -32.47 -10.52 -0.95
N LYS A 282 -32.67 -9.21 -0.76
CA LYS A 282 -33.93 -8.64 -0.26
C LYS A 282 -34.96 -8.58 -1.40
N SER A 283 -35.77 -9.60 -1.52
CA SER A 283 -36.89 -9.67 -2.46
C SER A 283 -38.16 -9.04 -1.88
N LEU A 284 -38.76 -8.09 -2.60
CA LEU A 284 -40.11 -7.59 -2.32
C LEU A 284 -41.12 -8.56 -2.96
N TYR A 285 -41.95 -9.23 -2.16
CA TYR A 285 -43.00 -10.13 -2.66
C TYR A 285 -44.36 -9.67 -2.14
N ALA A 286 -45.26 -9.28 -3.04
CA ALA A 286 -46.54 -8.65 -2.71
C ALA A 286 -47.76 -9.62 -2.63
N ALA A 287 -47.59 -10.94 -2.60
CA ALA A 287 -48.71 -11.89 -2.66
C ALA A 287 -48.73 -12.95 -1.54
N LYS A 288 -49.94 -13.43 -1.19
CA LYS A 288 -50.23 -14.44 -0.16
C LYS A 288 -50.30 -15.90 -0.68
N ALA A 289 -50.18 -16.14 -1.99
CA ALA A 289 -50.36 -17.47 -2.61
C ALA A 289 -49.10 -18.37 -2.57
N GLU A 290 -49.30 -19.69 -2.57
CA GLU A 290 -48.21 -20.69 -2.48
C GLU A 290 -47.43 -20.91 -3.81
N TYR A 291 -48.05 -20.66 -4.97
CA TYR A 291 -47.45 -20.82 -6.31
C TYR A 291 -47.57 -19.53 -7.14
N PHE A 292 -46.49 -19.14 -7.84
CA PHE A 292 -46.40 -17.87 -8.60
C PHE A 292 -45.79 -18.06 -10.01
N ASN A 293 -46.14 -17.17 -10.96
CA ASN A 293 -45.69 -17.21 -12.36
C ASN A 293 -44.52 -16.27 -12.69
N SER A 294 -44.24 -15.26 -11.86
CA SER A 294 -43.11 -14.35 -12.02
C SER A 294 -42.64 -13.78 -10.68
N ILE A 295 -41.34 -13.48 -10.55
CA ILE A 295 -40.77 -12.71 -9.44
C ILE A 295 -40.43 -11.32 -9.95
N ASP A 296 -40.88 -10.29 -9.24
CA ASP A 296 -40.50 -8.91 -9.51
C ASP A 296 -39.03 -8.70 -9.15
N THR A 297 -38.20 -8.58 -10.19
CA THR A 297 -36.83 -8.08 -10.07
C THR A 297 -36.78 -6.69 -10.67
N ASN A 298 -37.24 -5.70 -9.90
CA ASN A 298 -37.06 -4.25 -10.11
C ASN A 298 -37.57 -3.62 -11.42
N ASN A 299 -38.38 -4.32 -12.23
CA ASN A 299 -38.86 -3.80 -13.52
C ASN A 299 -40.40 -3.80 -13.67
N GLY A 300 -41.16 -3.93 -12.59
CA GLY A 300 -42.60 -3.64 -12.62
C GLY A 300 -43.42 -4.60 -13.49
N VAL A 301 -43.15 -5.91 -13.39
CA VAL A 301 -43.98 -6.92 -14.04
C VAL A 301 -45.22 -7.20 -13.19
N VAL A 302 -46.40 -7.10 -13.80
CA VAL A 302 -47.71 -7.28 -13.18
C VAL A 302 -47.85 -8.69 -12.58
N TYR A 303 -48.24 -8.71 -11.30
CA TYR A 303 -48.50 -9.90 -10.48
C TYR A 303 -49.78 -10.63 -10.95
N GLN A 304 -49.75 -11.96 -10.99
CA GLN A 304 -50.96 -12.80 -11.12
C GLN A 304 -50.93 -13.95 -10.11
N ASP A 305 -51.87 -13.90 -9.15
CA ASP A 305 -52.12 -14.97 -8.19
C ASP A 305 -52.60 -16.23 -8.93
N ASN A 306 -52.02 -17.38 -8.58
CA ASN A 306 -52.31 -18.64 -9.24
C ASN A 306 -52.90 -19.62 -8.21
N ALA A 307 -54.15 -19.40 -7.83
CA ALA A 307 -54.90 -20.33 -6.99
C ALA A 307 -55.52 -21.44 -7.86
N THR A 308 -55.30 -22.71 -7.51
CA THR A 308 -55.92 -23.83 -8.22
C THR A 308 -57.42 -23.84 -8.01
N VAL A 309 -58.19 -23.60 -9.08
CA VAL A 309 -59.64 -23.77 -9.07
C VAL A 309 -60.00 -25.09 -9.76
N LYS A 310 -60.71 -25.96 -9.06
CA LYS A 310 -61.11 -27.28 -9.57
C LYS A 310 -61.98 -27.13 -10.83
N GLY A 311 -61.62 -27.82 -11.92
CA GLY A 311 -62.36 -27.72 -13.18
C GLY A 311 -61.99 -26.52 -14.05
N ILE A 312 -60.91 -25.81 -13.72
CA ILE A 312 -60.35 -24.70 -14.52
C ILE A 312 -58.87 -25.00 -14.82
N MET A 313 -58.44 -24.71 -16.05
CA MET A 313 -57.04 -24.86 -16.46
C MET A 313 -56.14 -23.87 -15.69
N PRO A 314 -55.16 -24.35 -14.89
CA PRO A 314 -54.22 -23.46 -14.23
C PRO A 314 -53.25 -22.83 -15.24
N ASN A 315 -52.66 -21.70 -14.88
CA ASN A 315 -51.52 -21.17 -15.61
C ASN A 315 -50.27 -21.93 -15.16
N VAL A 316 -49.57 -22.60 -16.06
CA VAL A 316 -48.31 -23.29 -15.74
C VAL A 316 -47.12 -22.70 -16.49
N MET A 317 -47.33 -21.58 -17.20
CA MET A 317 -46.30 -20.91 -17.97
C MET A 317 -45.15 -20.44 -17.07
N GLY A 318 -43.92 -20.65 -17.54
CA GLY A 318 -42.69 -20.33 -16.81
C GLY A 318 -42.31 -21.36 -15.74
N MET A 319 -43.16 -22.35 -15.44
CA MET A 319 -42.92 -23.27 -14.32
C MET A 319 -41.89 -24.35 -14.65
N GLY A 320 -41.22 -24.86 -13.61
CA GLY A 320 -40.50 -26.13 -13.72
C GLY A 320 -41.48 -27.30 -13.87
N LEU A 321 -41.00 -28.39 -14.49
CA LEU A 321 -41.83 -29.58 -14.77
C LEU A 321 -42.57 -30.10 -13.53
N LYS A 322 -41.88 -30.18 -12.39
CA LYS A 322 -42.44 -30.71 -11.14
C LYS A 322 -43.67 -29.91 -10.67
N ASP A 323 -43.56 -28.59 -10.68
CA ASP A 323 -44.62 -27.69 -10.21
C ASP A 323 -45.77 -27.65 -11.21
N ALA A 324 -45.47 -27.65 -12.52
CA ALA A 324 -46.48 -27.73 -13.58
C ALA A 324 -47.31 -29.02 -13.48
N LEU A 325 -46.65 -30.18 -13.29
CA LEU A 325 -47.34 -31.46 -13.14
C LEU A 325 -48.22 -31.51 -11.89
N TYR A 326 -47.77 -30.91 -10.78
CA TYR A 326 -48.54 -30.84 -9.55
C TYR A 326 -49.85 -30.07 -9.75
N LEU A 327 -49.81 -28.89 -10.38
CA LEU A 327 -51.00 -28.09 -10.62
C LEU A 327 -51.95 -28.72 -11.63
N ILE A 328 -51.42 -29.27 -12.73
CA ILE A 328 -52.22 -29.96 -13.76
C ILE A 328 -52.91 -31.19 -13.17
N GLY A 329 -52.19 -31.99 -12.37
CA GLY A 329 -52.74 -33.17 -11.71
C GLY A 329 -53.85 -32.81 -10.72
N ASN A 330 -53.65 -31.79 -9.88
CA ASN A 330 -54.66 -31.31 -8.93
C ASN A 330 -55.89 -30.69 -9.60
N ALA A 331 -55.74 -30.12 -10.81
CA ALA A 331 -56.84 -29.66 -11.63
C ALA A 331 -57.65 -30.82 -12.26
N GLY A 332 -57.14 -32.06 -12.18
CA GLY A 332 -57.79 -33.27 -12.69
C GLY A 332 -57.45 -33.60 -14.15
N LEU A 333 -56.34 -33.09 -14.67
CA LEU A 333 -55.89 -33.28 -16.06
C LEU A 333 -54.75 -34.30 -16.17
N LYS A 334 -54.49 -34.80 -17.38
CA LYS A 334 -53.32 -35.65 -17.69
C LYS A 334 -52.32 -34.86 -18.53
N ALA A 335 -51.12 -34.62 -18.00
CA ALA A 335 -50.08 -33.89 -18.71
C ALA A 335 -49.36 -34.78 -19.75
N GLN A 336 -49.17 -34.27 -20.96
CA GLN A 336 -48.20 -34.76 -21.94
C GLN A 336 -47.06 -33.76 -22.03
N VAL A 337 -45.83 -34.22 -21.84
CA VAL A 337 -44.67 -33.37 -21.64
C VAL A 337 -43.72 -33.48 -22.83
N LEU A 338 -43.36 -32.36 -23.43
CA LEU A 338 -42.37 -32.29 -24.51
C LEU A 338 -41.23 -31.35 -24.11
N GLY A 339 -39.98 -31.82 -24.24
CA GLY A 339 -38.79 -31.00 -23.99
C GLY A 339 -38.33 -30.99 -22.52
N LYS A 340 -37.47 -30.03 -22.19
CA LYS A 340 -36.85 -29.85 -20.86
C LYS A 340 -36.67 -28.37 -20.58
N GLY A 341 -36.72 -27.94 -19.32
CA GLY A 341 -36.51 -26.54 -18.95
C GLY A 341 -37.67 -25.93 -18.18
N LYS A 342 -38.19 -24.79 -18.63
CA LYS A 342 -39.41 -24.15 -18.11
C LYS A 342 -40.55 -24.30 -19.11
N VAL A 343 -41.78 -24.35 -18.65
CA VAL A 343 -42.95 -24.41 -19.55
C VAL A 343 -43.03 -23.12 -20.36
N VAL A 344 -42.97 -23.24 -21.69
CA VAL A 344 -43.12 -22.12 -22.64
C VAL A 344 -44.43 -22.17 -23.40
N ASN A 345 -45.16 -23.29 -23.33
CA ASN A 345 -46.48 -23.41 -23.92
C ASN A 345 -47.35 -24.42 -23.18
N GLN A 346 -48.66 -24.17 -23.15
CA GLN A 346 -49.69 -25.10 -22.69
C GLN A 346 -50.81 -25.17 -23.74
N SER A 347 -51.24 -26.38 -24.12
CA SER A 347 -52.21 -26.59 -25.20
C SER A 347 -53.63 -26.12 -24.87
N ILE A 348 -53.93 -25.90 -23.60
CA ILE A 348 -55.22 -25.37 -23.11
C ILE A 348 -54.94 -24.03 -22.45
N ALA A 349 -55.63 -22.99 -22.88
CA ALA A 349 -55.47 -21.65 -22.30
C ALA A 349 -55.87 -21.64 -20.81
N GLN A 350 -55.11 -20.92 -19.98
CA GLN A 350 -55.46 -20.66 -18.59
C GLN A 350 -56.91 -20.16 -18.44
N GLY A 351 -57.57 -20.48 -17.34
CA GLY A 351 -58.95 -20.02 -17.08
C GLY A 351 -60.03 -20.79 -17.86
N SER A 352 -59.64 -21.65 -18.80
CA SER A 352 -60.59 -22.48 -19.58
C SER A 352 -61.24 -23.54 -18.69
N ARG A 353 -62.55 -23.79 -18.87
CA ARG A 353 -63.25 -24.88 -18.20
C ARG A 353 -62.75 -26.22 -18.74
N ILE A 354 -62.50 -27.17 -17.84
CA ILE A 354 -61.89 -28.47 -18.16
C ILE A 354 -62.69 -29.63 -17.55
N GLY A 355 -62.74 -30.75 -18.27
CA GLY A 355 -63.29 -32.03 -17.79
C GLY A 355 -62.20 -32.88 -17.14
N LYS A 356 -62.59 -33.78 -16.21
CA LYS A 356 -61.66 -34.73 -15.59
C LYS A 356 -61.04 -35.65 -16.65
N GLY A 357 -59.74 -35.89 -16.54
CA GLY A 357 -59.00 -36.84 -17.38
C GLY A 357 -58.63 -36.30 -18.76
N LEU A 358 -58.94 -35.04 -19.07
CA LEU A 358 -58.60 -34.41 -20.34
C LEU A 358 -57.08 -34.24 -20.45
N GLY A 359 -56.54 -34.53 -21.63
CA GLY A 359 -55.11 -34.44 -21.91
C GLY A 359 -54.68 -33.00 -22.17
N VAL A 360 -53.64 -32.54 -21.50
CA VAL A 360 -53.01 -31.23 -21.76
C VAL A 360 -51.55 -31.42 -22.14
N GLN A 361 -51.15 -30.86 -23.27
CA GLN A 361 -49.76 -30.88 -23.70
C GLN A 361 -49.05 -29.63 -23.17
N ILE A 362 -47.88 -29.81 -22.57
CA ILE A 362 -46.98 -28.73 -22.15
C ILE A 362 -45.63 -28.89 -22.86
N ILE A 363 -45.11 -27.78 -23.37
CA ILE A 363 -43.81 -27.71 -24.03
C ILE A 363 -42.83 -26.98 -23.12
N LEU A 364 -41.66 -27.57 -22.90
CA LEU A 364 -40.60 -27.04 -22.06
C LEU A 364 -39.36 -26.70 -22.88
N GLN A 365 -38.77 -25.54 -22.61
CA GLN A 365 -37.50 -25.07 -23.18
C GLN A 365 -36.57 -24.52 -22.12
#